data_AF-A0A937J408-F1
#
_entry.id   AF-A0A937J408-F1
#
_cell.length_a   1.000
_cell.length_b   1.000
_cell.length_c   1.000
_cell.angle_alpha   90.00
_cell.angle_beta   90.00
_cell.angle_gamma   90.00
#
_symmetry.space_group_name_H-M   'P 1'
#
loop_
_entity.id
_entity.type
_entity.pdbx_description
1 polymer ?
#
loop_
_entity_poly.entity_id
_entity_poly.type
_entity_poly.pdbx_seq_one_letter_code
_entity_poly.pdbx_strand_id
1 'polypeptide(L)'
;MALGNSTMTYDQLGQLTAHLLHKAFIETTRTVSKGVYRRLVDGETVPITQLEFERDETVQLNMKLHMSEYQGDINYSRFRDGVVALLQELITALSKEGAMKTFQANTGEGESTNTRLMGASGATQHGEDINVLMVAMTPSDREPLVLLELMYMDPRQFVAPNRGES
;
A
#
# COMPACT_ATOMS: atom_id res chain seq x y z
N MET A 1 -5.59 -17.72 -12.98
CA MET A 1 -4.34 -17.62 -13.76
C MET A 1 -3.20 -17.54 -12.76
N ALA A 2 -2.34 -18.55 -12.75
CA ALA A 2 -1.19 -18.55 -11.85
C ALA A 2 -0.13 -17.64 -12.46
N LEU A 3 0.19 -16.54 -11.78
CA LEU A 3 1.49 -15.89 -11.92
C LEU A 3 2.54 -17.01 -11.91
N GLY A 4 3.20 -17.22 -13.05
CA GLY A 4 3.77 -18.51 -13.44
C GLY A 4 4.59 -19.20 -12.35
N ASN A 5 4.05 -20.29 -11.79
CA ASN A 5 4.73 -21.35 -11.02
C ASN A 5 5.80 -20.91 -9.98
N SER A 6 5.76 -19.66 -9.55
CA SER A 6 6.65 -19.07 -8.54
C SER A 6 5.73 -18.31 -7.60
N THR A 7 5.39 -18.95 -6.49
CA THR A 7 4.75 -18.27 -5.36
C THR A 7 5.63 -17.07 -5.02
N MET A 8 5.24 -15.85 -5.42
CA MET A 8 5.98 -14.65 -5.04
C MET A 8 6.11 -14.64 -3.52
N THR A 9 7.34 -14.62 -3.02
CA THR A 9 7.58 -14.61 -1.59
C THR A 9 7.05 -13.31 -0.99
N TYR A 10 6.76 -13.31 0.31
CA TYR A 10 6.29 -12.10 0.99
C TYR A 10 7.27 -10.92 0.84
N ASP A 11 8.57 -11.21 0.85
CA ASP A 11 9.60 -10.20 0.59
C ASP A 11 9.54 -9.64 -0.84
N GLN A 12 9.26 -10.48 -1.84
CA GLN A 12 9.06 -10.02 -3.22
C GLN A 12 7.82 -9.13 -3.37
N LEU A 13 6.72 -9.45 -2.67
CA LEU A 13 5.52 -8.59 -2.64
C LEU A 13 5.82 -7.24 -1.97
N GLY A 14 6.60 -7.26 -0.88
CA GLY A 14 7.08 -6.07 -0.20
C GLY A 14 7.95 -5.18 -1.07
N GLN A 15 8.94 -5.78 -1.74
CA GLN A 15 9.83 -5.09 -2.67
C GLN A 15 9.03 -4.48 -3.84
N LEU A 16 8.08 -5.23 -4.39
CA LEU A 16 7.19 -4.73 -5.44
C LEU A 16 6.38 -3.52 -4.96
N THR A 17 5.82 -3.60 -3.75
CA THR A 17 5.06 -2.51 -3.13
C THR A 17 5.91 -1.26 -2.95
N ALA A 18 7.12 -1.42 -2.37
CA ALA A 18 8.04 -0.30 -2.17
C ALA A 18 8.48 0.32 -3.50
N HIS A 19 8.80 -0.51 -4.50
CA HIS A 19 9.16 -0.04 -5.83
C HIS A 19 8.03 0.75 -6.50
N LEU A 20 6.79 0.26 -6.41
CA LEU A 20 5.62 0.93 -6.96
C LEU A 20 5.38 2.31 -6.34
N LEU A 21 5.41 2.39 -5.01
CA LEU A 21 5.21 3.66 -4.29
C LEU A 21 6.33 4.65 -4.61
N HIS A 22 7.58 4.17 -4.67
CA HIS A 22 8.72 4.99 -5.07
C HIS A 22 8.56 5.53 -6.49
N LYS A 23 8.24 4.66 -7.47
CA LYS A 23 8.06 5.05 -8.87
C LYS A 23 6.92 6.05 -9.06
N ALA A 24 5.79 5.83 -8.39
CA ALA A 24 4.58 6.63 -8.55
C ALA A 24 4.66 8.03 -7.89
N PHE A 25 5.40 8.18 -6.78
CA PHE A 25 5.34 9.40 -5.96
C PHE A 25 6.68 10.03 -5.60
N ILE A 26 7.81 9.33 -5.82
CA ILE A 26 9.14 9.80 -5.45
C ILE A 26 10.00 10.05 -6.70
N GLU A 27 10.11 9.08 -7.58
CA GLU A 27 10.98 9.14 -8.77
C GLU A 27 10.39 10.02 -9.88
N THR A 28 9.07 9.98 -10.07
CA THR A 28 8.39 10.76 -11.09
C THR A 28 8.29 12.25 -10.74
N THR A 29 8.00 13.07 -11.74
CA THR A 29 7.84 14.52 -11.54
C THR A 29 6.66 14.84 -10.61
N ARG A 30 6.73 15.99 -9.92
CA ARG A 30 5.64 16.49 -9.06
C ARG A 30 4.31 16.61 -9.82
N THR A 31 4.36 16.97 -11.10
CA THR A 31 3.16 17.11 -11.94
C THR A 31 2.48 15.78 -12.17
N VAL A 32 3.25 14.74 -12.54
CA VAL A 32 2.72 13.39 -12.81
C VAL A 32 2.17 12.77 -11.53
N SER A 33 2.94 12.79 -10.45
CA SER A 33 2.53 12.23 -9.15
C SER A 33 1.29 12.94 -8.58
N LYS A 34 1.17 14.28 -8.74
CA LYS A 34 -0.04 15.01 -8.38
C LYS A 34 -1.25 14.63 -9.25
N GLY A 35 -1.02 14.31 -10.51
CA GLY A 35 -2.05 13.77 -11.41
C GLY A 35 -2.58 12.41 -10.93
N VAL A 36 -1.68 11.49 -10.58
CA VAL A 36 -2.04 10.19 -9.99
C VAL A 36 -2.82 10.39 -8.69
N TYR A 37 -2.30 11.22 -7.77
CA TYR A 37 -2.96 11.54 -6.51
C TYR A 37 -4.40 12.05 -6.68
N ARG A 38 -4.64 12.97 -7.62
CA ARG A 38 -5.99 13.53 -7.86
C ARG A 38 -6.98 12.42 -8.22
N ARG A 39 -6.61 11.58 -9.19
CA ARG A 39 -7.43 10.45 -9.63
C ARG A 39 -7.69 9.44 -8.49
N LEU A 40 -6.69 9.19 -7.65
CA LEU A 40 -6.85 8.33 -6.48
C LEU A 40 -7.84 8.91 -5.46
N VAL A 41 -7.77 10.21 -5.18
CA VAL A 41 -8.72 10.90 -4.29
C VAL A 41 -10.13 10.92 -4.88
N ASP A 42 -10.25 11.02 -6.20
CA ASP A 42 -11.53 10.91 -6.92
C ASP A 42 -12.11 9.47 -6.90
N GLY A 43 -11.41 8.52 -6.26
CA GLY A 43 -11.85 7.13 -6.10
C GLY A 43 -11.53 6.24 -7.30
N GLU A 44 -10.75 6.72 -8.27
CA GLU A 44 -10.37 5.94 -9.44
C GLU A 44 -9.37 4.82 -9.08
N THR A 45 -9.41 3.74 -9.85
CA THR A 45 -8.32 2.78 -9.92
C THR A 45 -7.33 3.23 -11.00
N VAL A 46 -6.15 3.65 -10.59
CA VAL A 46 -5.17 4.31 -11.45
C VAL A 46 -4.11 3.32 -11.92
N PRO A 47 -3.91 3.15 -13.24
CA PRO A 47 -2.79 2.38 -13.76
C PRO A 47 -1.48 3.11 -13.49
N ILE A 48 -0.52 2.43 -12.85
CA ILE A 48 0.77 3.02 -12.45
C ILE A 48 1.88 2.62 -13.41
N THR A 49 2.03 1.31 -13.66
CA THR A 49 3.07 0.77 -14.55
C THR A 49 2.71 -0.63 -15.00
N GLN A 50 3.43 -1.11 -16.00
CA GLN A 50 3.49 -2.51 -16.39
C GLN A 50 4.84 -3.09 -15.97
N LEU A 51 4.86 -4.36 -15.61
CA LEU A 51 6.09 -5.15 -15.45
C LEU A 51 6.16 -6.20 -16.55
N GLU A 52 7.28 -6.25 -17.24
CA GLU A 52 7.59 -7.29 -18.22
C GLU A 52 8.36 -8.41 -17.51
N PHE A 53 7.86 -9.64 -17.59
CA PHE A 53 8.54 -10.83 -17.10
C PHE A 53 9.25 -11.55 -18.23
N GLU A 54 10.24 -12.39 -17.91
CA GLU A 54 11.18 -13.05 -18.84
C GLU A 54 10.54 -13.93 -19.93
N ARG A 55 9.21 -14.07 -19.98
CA ARG A 55 8.46 -14.90 -20.93
C ARG A 55 7.39 -14.12 -21.71
N ASP A 56 7.61 -12.83 -22.00
CA ASP A 56 6.64 -11.94 -22.68
C ASP A 56 5.31 -11.77 -21.90
N GLU A 57 5.29 -12.13 -20.61
CA GLU A 57 4.14 -11.90 -19.75
C GLU A 57 4.22 -10.49 -19.16
N THR A 58 3.24 -9.65 -19.49
CA THR A 58 3.12 -8.30 -18.93
C THR A 58 2.11 -8.29 -17.80
N VAL A 59 2.51 -7.85 -16.60
CA VAL A 59 1.60 -7.65 -15.46
C VAL A 59 1.32 -6.17 -15.28
N GLN A 60 0.05 -5.81 -15.32
CA GLN A 60 -0.44 -4.45 -15.06
C GLN A 60 -0.52 -4.18 -13.56
N LEU A 61 0.07 -3.07 -13.11
CA LEU A 61 0.01 -2.65 -11.71
C LEU A 61 -0.89 -1.44 -11.57
N ASN A 62 -1.98 -1.62 -10.84
CA ASN A 62 -2.96 -0.58 -10.57
C ASN A 62 -2.93 -0.18 -9.10
N MET A 63 -3.33 1.05 -8.81
CA MET A 63 -3.41 1.58 -7.45
C MET A 63 -4.79 2.16 -7.17
N LYS A 64 -5.27 1.97 -5.94
CA LYS A 64 -6.48 2.58 -5.41
C LYS A 64 -6.20 3.16 -4.02
N LEU A 65 -6.94 4.20 -3.66
CA LEU A 65 -6.86 4.83 -2.34
C LEU A 65 -8.21 4.75 -1.63
N HIS A 66 -8.18 4.32 -0.37
CA HIS A 66 -9.30 4.32 0.55
C HIS A 66 -9.06 5.35 1.65
N MET A 67 -9.94 6.36 1.71
CA MET A 67 -9.78 7.52 2.59
C MET A 67 -10.80 7.57 3.73
N SER A 68 -11.54 6.49 3.97
CA SER A 68 -12.67 6.49 4.93
C SER A 68 -12.28 6.96 6.33
N GLU A 69 -11.05 6.66 6.78
CA GLU A 69 -10.56 7.02 8.11
C GLU A 69 -9.61 8.23 8.12
N TYR A 70 -9.44 8.93 6.99
CA TYR A 70 -8.55 10.09 6.93
C TYR A 70 -9.09 11.25 7.78
N GLN A 71 -8.23 11.82 8.62
CA GLN A 71 -8.52 12.95 9.49
C GLN A 71 -8.01 14.25 8.86
N GLY A 72 -8.90 15.25 8.76
CA GLY A 72 -8.61 16.58 8.23
C GLY A 72 -8.78 16.72 6.71
N ASP A 73 -8.28 17.82 6.15
CA ASP A 73 -8.31 18.08 4.71
C ASP A 73 -7.11 17.43 4.02
N ILE A 74 -7.37 16.49 3.11
CA ILE A 74 -6.29 15.84 2.37
C ILE A 74 -5.77 16.78 1.29
N ASN A 75 -4.44 16.85 1.18
CA ASN A 75 -3.80 17.46 0.04
C ASN A 75 -2.60 16.63 -0.39
N TYR A 76 -2.09 16.91 -1.59
CA TYR A 76 -0.96 16.17 -2.16
C TYR A 76 0.26 16.11 -1.23
N SER A 77 0.55 17.18 -0.46
CA SER A 77 1.68 17.18 0.46
C SER A 77 1.45 16.20 1.61
N ARG A 78 0.31 16.30 2.30
CA ARG A 78 -0.03 15.42 3.42
C ARG A 78 -0.11 13.95 3.00
N PHE A 79 -0.66 13.68 1.82
CA PHE A 79 -0.68 12.34 1.23
C PHE A 79 0.75 11.83 0.96
N ARG A 80 1.59 12.66 0.32
CA ARG A 80 2.97 12.29 0.00
C ARG A 80 3.79 12.03 1.26
N ASP A 81 3.59 12.79 2.34
CA ASP A 81 4.23 12.54 3.63
C ASP A 81 3.87 11.14 4.15
N GLY A 82 2.60 10.73 4.03
CA GLY A 82 2.15 9.39 4.40
C GLY A 82 2.79 8.29 3.55
N VAL A 83 2.89 8.49 2.24
CA VAL A 83 3.60 7.56 1.33
C VAL A 83 5.08 7.45 1.67
N VAL A 84 5.74 8.57 1.97
CA VAL A 84 7.16 8.59 2.38
C VAL A 84 7.36 7.83 3.70
N ALA A 85 6.52 8.09 4.70
CA ALA A 85 6.57 7.37 5.97
C ALA A 85 6.36 5.86 5.79
N LEU A 86 5.38 5.47 4.96
CA LEU A 86 5.12 4.06 4.65
C LEU A 86 6.30 3.40 3.92
N LEU A 87 6.90 4.10 2.95
CA LEU A 87 8.10 3.63 2.25
C LEU A 87 9.28 3.38 3.20
N GLN A 88 9.51 4.29 4.15
CA GLN A 88 10.57 4.12 5.14
C GLN A 88 10.35 2.87 6.00
N GLU A 89 9.10 2.61 6.41
CA GLU A 89 8.78 1.43 7.20
C GLU A 89 8.90 0.14 6.37
N LEU A 90 8.44 0.15 5.12
CA LEU A 90 8.62 -0.98 4.20
C LEU A 90 10.10 -1.31 3.98
N ILE A 91 10.94 -0.30 3.71
CA ILE A 91 12.38 -0.49 3.52
C ILE A 91 13.03 -1.02 4.81
N THR A 92 12.62 -0.50 5.97
CA THR A 92 13.11 -0.97 7.27
C THR A 92 12.73 -2.43 7.52
N ALA A 93 11.49 -2.82 7.21
CA ALA A 93 11.02 -4.19 7.31
C ALA A 93 11.77 -5.14 6.35
N LEU A 94 12.02 -4.70 5.10
CA LEU A 94 12.74 -5.49 4.10
C LEU A 94 14.25 -5.61 4.38
N SER A 95 14.84 -4.65 5.10
CA SER A 95 16.27 -4.70 5.45
C SER A 95 16.61 -5.84 6.43
N LYS A 96 15.60 -6.39 7.12
CA LYS A 96 15.72 -7.53 8.02
C LYS A 96 15.12 -8.74 7.31
N GLU A 97 15.98 -9.64 6.83
CA GLU A 97 15.56 -10.83 6.09
C GLU A 97 14.49 -11.64 6.85
N GLY A 98 13.38 -11.98 6.19
CA GLY A 98 12.26 -12.71 6.77
C GLY A 98 11.41 -11.94 7.80
N ALA A 99 11.66 -10.63 8.00
CA ALA A 99 10.92 -9.82 8.97
C ALA A 99 9.65 -9.17 8.39
N MET A 100 9.45 -9.22 7.07
CA MET A 100 8.24 -8.66 6.48
C MET A 100 7.02 -9.50 6.89
N LYS A 101 6.27 -8.96 7.84
CA LYS A 101 4.97 -9.50 8.23
C LYS A 101 3.97 -9.16 7.14
N THR A 102 3.23 -10.16 6.69
CA THR A 102 2.04 -9.95 5.85
C THR A 102 0.85 -10.62 6.52
N PHE A 103 -0.32 -10.01 6.36
CA PHE A 103 -1.57 -10.54 6.89
C PHE A 103 -2.48 -10.90 5.72
N GLN A 104 -3.04 -12.11 5.75
CA GLN A 104 -4.04 -12.50 4.76
C GLN A 104 -5.39 -11.90 5.15
N ALA A 105 -6.05 -11.23 4.22
CA ALA A 105 -7.43 -10.84 4.45
C ALA A 105 -8.33 -12.07 4.31
N ASN A 106 -9.24 -12.24 5.27
CA ASN A 106 -10.27 -13.26 5.23
C ASN A 106 -11.60 -12.59 4.92
N THR A 107 -12.44 -13.26 4.14
CA THR A 107 -13.85 -12.87 4.02
C THR A 107 -14.56 -13.11 5.35
N GLY A 108 -15.71 -12.47 5.56
CA GLY A 108 -16.53 -12.65 6.77
C GLY A 108 -16.99 -14.10 7.01
N GLU A 109 -16.85 -14.96 6.00
CA GLU A 109 -17.18 -16.39 6.03
C GLU A 109 -15.97 -17.29 6.33
N GLY A 110 -14.80 -16.69 6.62
CA GLY A 110 -13.57 -17.42 6.95
C GLY A 110 -12.79 -17.94 5.74
N GLU A 111 -13.20 -17.59 4.52
CA GLU A 111 -12.44 -17.91 3.31
C GLU A 111 -11.30 -16.92 3.13
N SER A 112 -10.09 -17.43 2.99
CA SER A 112 -8.92 -16.58 2.76
C SER A 112 -8.95 -16.00 1.35
N THR A 113 -8.82 -14.68 1.25
CA THR A 113 -8.68 -13.99 -0.04
C THR A 113 -7.22 -14.01 -0.50
N ASN A 114 -7.00 -13.67 -1.77
CA ASN A 114 -5.66 -13.42 -2.30
C ASN A 114 -5.09 -12.06 -1.89
N THR A 115 -5.85 -11.24 -1.16
CA THR A 115 -5.41 -9.95 -0.64
C THR A 115 -4.46 -10.13 0.54
N ARG A 116 -3.32 -9.45 0.46
CA ARG A 116 -2.27 -9.44 1.49
C ARG A 116 -2.05 -8.02 1.98
N LEU A 117 -2.27 -7.77 3.26
CA LEU A 117 -1.92 -6.52 3.93
C LEU A 117 -0.45 -6.57 4.35
N MET A 118 0.33 -5.56 3.97
CA MET A 118 1.71 -5.43 4.42
C MET A 118 1.73 -4.94 5.87
N GLY A 119 2.51 -5.58 6.73
CA GLY A 119 2.70 -5.20 8.12
C GLY A 119 3.61 -3.99 8.29
N ALA A 120 3.38 -2.95 7.49
CA ALA A 120 4.06 -1.67 7.53
C ALA A 120 3.02 -0.54 7.52
N SER A 121 3.29 0.52 8.28
CA SER A 121 2.38 1.65 8.44
C SER A 121 3.13 2.98 8.37
N GLY A 122 2.68 3.88 7.51
CA GLY A 122 3.15 5.26 7.45
C GLY A 122 2.28 6.16 8.33
N ALA A 123 2.71 6.40 9.57
CA ALA A 123 2.05 7.34 10.47
C ALA A 123 2.52 8.77 10.20
N THR A 124 1.57 9.72 10.10
CA THR A 124 1.85 11.15 9.97
C THR A 124 1.01 11.95 10.94
N GLN A 125 1.53 13.10 11.34
CA GLN A 125 0.83 14.06 12.19
C GLN A 125 0.91 15.45 11.55
N HIS A 126 -0.24 16.06 11.32
CA HIS A 126 -0.37 17.39 10.75
C HIS A 126 -1.23 18.26 11.67
N GLY A 127 -0.60 18.88 12.67
CA GLY A 127 -1.33 19.56 13.75
C GLY A 127 -1.93 18.53 14.72
N GLU A 128 -3.25 18.58 14.91
CA GLU A 128 -3.99 17.60 15.73
C GLU A 128 -4.41 16.36 14.92
N ASP A 129 -4.35 16.43 13.58
CA ASP A 129 -4.72 15.32 12.71
C ASP A 129 -3.62 14.25 12.70
N ILE A 130 -3.91 13.07 13.24
CA ILE A 130 -3.06 11.88 13.14
C ILE A 130 -3.65 10.96 12.08
N ASN A 131 -2.83 10.52 11.13
CA ASN A 131 -3.25 9.63 10.06
C ASN A 131 -2.28 8.45 9.94
N VAL A 132 -2.81 7.26 9.71
CA VAL A 132 -2.01 6.04 9.52
C VAL A 132 -2.33 5.46 8.16
N LEU A 133 -1.34 5.45 7.26
CA LEU A 133 -1.46 4.86 5.92
C LEU A 133 -0.89 3.44 5.91
N MET A 134 -1.68 2.49 5.45
CA MET A 134 -1.26 1.11 5.20
C MET A 134 -1.45 0.73 3.74
N VAL A 135 -0.90 -0.43 3.36
CA VAL A 135 -0.99 -0.94 2.00
C VAL A 135 -1.33 -2.41 1.96
N ALA A 136 -2.30 -2.77 1.13
CA ALA A 136 -2.60 -4.14 0.77
C ALA A 136 -2.37 -4.37 -0.72
N MET A 137 -2.17 -5.63 -1.08
CA MET A 137 -1.98 -6.04 -2.46
C MET A 137 -2.84 -7.24 -2.79
N THR A 138 -3.56 -7.14 -3.90
CA THR A 138 -4.52 -8.13 -4.38
C THR A 138 -4.17 -8.51 -5.82
N PRO A 139 -3.54 -9.69 -6.03
CA PRO A 139 -3.38 -10.24 -7.37
C PRO A 139 -4.75 -10.61 -7.97
N SER A 140 -4.94 -10.36 -9.26
CA SER A 140 -6.13 -10.78 -9.99
C SER A 140 -6.06 -12.27 -10.34
N ASP A 141 -7.16 -12.98 -10.15
CA ASP A 141 -7.27 -14.40 -10.52
C ASP A 141 -7.49 -14.61 -12.03
N ARG A 142 -7.90 -13.56 -12.74
CA ARG A 142 -8.41 -13.65 -14.12
C ARG A 142 -7.57 -12.92 -15.15
N GLU A 143 -6.82 -11.92 -14.72
CA GLU A 143 -6.03 -11.05 -15.58
C GLU A 143 -4.60 -10.94 -15.02
N PRO A 144 -3.58 -10.68 -15.85
CA PRO A 144 -2.23 -10.41 -15.37
C PRO A 144 -2.20 -8.99 -14.77
N LEU A 145 -2.85 -8.82 -13.63
CA LEU A 145 -3.04 -7.54 -12.96
C LEU A 145 -2.85 -7.71 -11.45
N VAL A 146 -2.20 -6.74 -10.83
CA VAL A 146 -2.12 -6.64 -9.37
C VAL A 146 -2.64 -5.28 -8.95
N LEU A 147 -3.58 -5.30 -8.00
CA LEU A 147 -4.14 -4.09 -7.40
C LEU A 147 -3.41 -3.80 -6.09
N LEU A 148 -2.87 -2.59 -5.98
CA LEU A 148 -2.32 -2.03 -4.75
C LEU A 148 -3.36 -1.11 -4.10
N GLU A 149 -3.70 -1.37 -2.86
CA GLU A 149 -4.71 -0.60 -2.12
C GLU A 149 -4.05 0.14 -0.97
N LEU A 150 -3.94 1.45 -1.12
CA LEU A 150 -3.58 2.37 -0.04
C LEU A 150 -4.80 2.62 0.82
N MET A 151 -4.69 2.44 2.14
CA MET A 151 -5.81 2.60 3.06
C MET A 151 -5.42 3.40 4.28
N TYR A 152 -6.18 4.45 4.57
CA TYR A 152 -6.10 5.13 5.85
C TYR A 152 -6.84 4.33 6.90
N MET A 153 -6.20 4.12 8.05
CA MET A 153 -6.72 3.37 9.18
C MET A 153 -7.03 4.33 10.35
N ASP A 154 -7.99 3.95 11.19
CA ASP A 154 -8.32 4.71 12.40
C ASP A 154 -7.08 4.80 13.31
N PRO A 155 -6.54 6.01 13.54
CA PRO A 155 -5.32 6.19 14.33
C PRO A 155 -5.49 5.71 15.78
N ARG A 156 -6.71 5.67 16.32
CA ARG A 156 -7.00 5.20 17.69
C ARG A 156 -6.63 3.73 17.88
N GLN A 157 -6.58 2.94 16.81
CA GLN A 157 -6.14 1.54 16.87
C GLN A 157 -4.64 1.39 17.14
N PHE A 158 -3.87 2.46 16.93
CA PHE A 158 -2.40 2.47 17.08
C PHE A 158 -1.94 3.25 18.31
N VAL A 159 -2.84 3.99 18.96
CA VAL A 159 -2.58 4.59 20.27
C VAL A 159 -2.73 3.48 21.31
N ALA A 160 -1.64 3.15 22.03
CA ALA A 160 -1.72 2.21 23.13
C ALA A 160 -2.80 2.70 24.12
N PRO A 161 -3.72 1.83 24.60
CA PRO A 161 -4.60 2.23 25.68
C PRO A 161 -3.70 2.63 26.84
N ASN A 162 -3.83 3.85 27.31
CA ASN A 162 -3.15 4.31 28.50
C ASN A 162 -3.59 3.36 29.61
N ARG A 163 -2.74 2.39 29.96
CA ARG A 163 -3.01 1.42 31.02
C ARG A 163 -2.88 2.22 32.30
N GLY A 164 -3.97 2.89 32.65
CA GLY A 164 -4.10 3.73 33.83
C GLY A 164 -3.63 2.94 35.03
N GLU A 165 -2.63 3.52 35.68
CA GLU A 165 -2.14 3.17 37.00
C GLU A 165 -3.34 3.11 37.95
N SER A 166 -3.48 2.01 38.68
CA SER A 166 -4.34 1.88 39.87
C SER A 166 -3.50 2.08 41.11
#